data_AF-A0A2K8L4E8-F1
#
_entry.id   AF-A0A2K8L4E8-F1
#
_cell.length_a   1.000
_cell.length_b   1.000
_cell.length_c   1.000
_cell.angle_alpha   90.00
_cell.angle_beta   90.00
_cell.angle_gamma   90.00
#
_symmetry.space_group_name_H-M   'P 1'
#
loop_
_entity.id
_entity.type
_entity.pdbx_description
1 polymer ?
#
loop_
_entity_poly.entity_id
_entity_poly.type
_entity_poly.pdbx_seq_one_letter_code
_entity_poly.pdbx_strand_id
1 'polypeptide(L)' 'MANKITNKEPYQQAYYPPAPTGFTRYMRTSLIWQGIRFIVINLKMLKLMSKSHH' A
#
# COMPACT_ATOMS: atom_id res chain seq x y z
N MET A 1 -12.12 -11.07 38.89
CA MET A 1 -12.14 -11.41 37.44
C MET A 1 -11.96 -10.11 36.68
N ALA A 2 -10.77 -9.83 36.13
CA ALA A 2 -10.48 -8.56 35.48
C ALA A 2 -11.08 -8.54 34.06
N ASN A 3 -12.01 -7.63 33.83
CA ASN A 3 -12.67 -7.43 32.56
C ASN A 3 -11.68 -6.76 31.59
N LYS A 4 -11.17 -7.50 30.59
CA LYS A 4 -10.27 -6.95 29.57
C LYS A 4 -11.09 -6.08 28.61
N ILE A 5 -11.07 -4.76 28.83
CA ILE A 5 -11.63 -3.78 27.90
C ILE A 5 -10.80 -3.82 26.62
N THR A 6 -11.30 -4.51 25.59
CA THR A 6 -10.65 -4.55 24.27
C THR A 6 -11.25 -3.43 23.41
N ASN A 7 -10.66 -2.24 23.46
CA ASN A 7 -11.03 -1.13 22.58
C ASN A 7 -10.55 -1.43 21.16
N LYS A 8 -11.45 -1.96 20.30
CA LYS A 8 -11.19 -2.34 18.90
C LYS A 8 -11.93 -1.46 17.89
N GLU A 9 -12.33 -0.25 18.29
CA GLU A 9 -13.05 0.65 17.38
C GLU A 9 -12.09 1.49 16.54
N PRO A 10 -12.37 1.69 15.24
CA PRO A 10 -11.56 2.56 14.39
C PRO A 10 -11.58 4.00 14.92
N TYR A 11 -10.46 4.73 14.79
CA TYR A 11 -10.26 6.12 15.21
C TYR A 11 -10.02 6.40 16.72
N GLN A 12 -9.84 5.38 17.55
CA GLN A 12 -9.40 5.57 18.96
C GLN A 12 -7.91 5.97 19.06
N GLN A 13 -7.51 6.68 20.11
CA GLN A 13 -6.11 7.12 20.33
C GLN A 13 -5.11 5.95 20.46
N ALA A 14 -5.60 4.75 20.81
CA ALA A 14 -4.84 3.50 20.86
C ALA A 14 -5.04 2.63 19.59
N TYR A 15 -5.61 3.19 18.52
CA TYR A 15 -5.83 2.49 17.26
C TYR A 15 -4.48 2.19 16.60
N TYR A 16 -4.04 0.94 16.76
CA TYR A 16 -2.83 0.48 16.12
C TYR A 16 -3.04 0.53 14.60
N PRO A 17 -2.11 1.14 13.83
CA PRO A 17 -2.21 1.09 12.38
C PRO A 17 -2.26 -0.39 11.96
N PRO A 18 -3.14 -0.76 11.02
CA PRO A 18 -3.21 -2.13 10.55
C PRO A 18 -1.83 -2.52 10.03
N ALA A 19 -1.20 -3.46 10.73
CA ALA A 19 0.11 -3.94 10.36
C ALA A 19 0.04 -4.46 8.91
N PRO A 20 1.00 -4.12 8.04
CA PRO A 20 0.97 -4.57 6.67
C PRO A 20 0.94 -6.09 6.65
N THR A 21 -0.08 -6.65 6.01
CA THR A 21 -0.20 -8.09 5.83
C THR A 21 1.03 -8.63 5.09
N GLY A 22 1.36 -9.91 5.27
CA GLY A 22 2.53 -10.53 4.61
C GLY A 22 2.56 -10.29 3.10
N PHE A 23 1.38 -10.24 2.47
CA PHE A 23 1.20 -9.86 1.08
C PHE A 23 1.61 -8.42 0.77
N THR A 24 1.20 -7.46 1.60
CA THR A 24 1.60 -6.04 1.48
C THR A 24 3.11 -5.88 1.64
N ARG A 25 3.72 -6.65 2.55
CA ARG A 25 5.18 -6.66 2.74
C ARG A 25 5.89 -7.25 1.52
N TYR A 26 5.42 -8.37 0.97
CA TYR A 26 5.97 -8.98 -0.25
C TYR A 26 5.91 -8.03 -1.45
N MET A 27 4.77 -7.35 -1.66
CA MET A 27 4.62 -6.32 -2.67
C MET A 27 5.52 -5.10 -2.43
N ARG A 28 6.04 -4.89 -1.21
CA ARG A 28 6.99 -3.82 -0.92
C ARG A 28 8.44 -4.26 -1.04
N THR A 29 8.77 -5.52 -0.80
CA THR A 29 10.16 -6.02 -0.76
C THR A 29 10.62 -6.78 -2.01
N SER A 30 9.70 -7.32 -2.82
CA SER A 30 10.07 -8.09 -4.01
C SER A 30 10.67 -7.20 -5.11
N LEU A 31 11.95 -7.43 -5.44
CA LEU A 31 12.66 -6.71 -6.51
C LEU A 31 12.03 -6.93 -7.88
N ILE A 32 11.55 -8.14 -8.16
CA ILE A 32 10.85 -8.48 -9.41
C ILE A 32 9.58 -7.64 -9.54
N TRP A 33 8.80 -7.56 -8.46
CA TRP A 33 7.56 -6.77 -8.44
C TRP A 33 7.83 -5.26 -8.49
N GLN A 34 8.88 -4.78 -7.83
CA GLN A 34 9.32 -3.39 -7.93
C GLN A 34 9.69 -3.03 -9.39
N GLY A 35 10.40 -3.93 -10.10
CA GLY A 35 10.74 -3.74 -11.52
C GLY A 35 9.51 -3.67 -12.42
N ILE A 36 8.55 -4.59 -12.26
CA ILE A 36 7.28 -4.55 -13.00
C ILE A 36 6.52 -3.24 -12.72
N ARG A 37 6.41 -2.83 -11.46
CA ARG A 37 5.73 -1.59 -11.07
C ARG A 37 6.42 -0.35 -11.67
N PHE A 38 7.75 -0.33 -11.70
CA PHE A 38 8.51 0.75 -12.32
C PHE A 38 8.19 0.86 -13.82
N ILE A 39 8.23 -0.25 -14.55
CA ILE A 39 7.91 -0.27 -15.99
C ILE A 39 6.48 0.22 -16.24
N VAL A 40 5.49 -0.29 -15.49
CA VAL A 40 4.07 0.10 -15.67
C VAL A 40 3.85 1.59 -15.42
N ILE A 41 4.47 2.17 -14.39
CA ILE A 41 4.34 3.61 -14.10
C ILE A 41 4.97 4.44 -15.22
N ASN A 42 6.17 4.09 -15.68
CA ASN A 42 6.83 4.80 -16.77
C ASN A 42 6.01 4.73 -18.06
N LEU A 43 5.48 3.56 -18.42
CA LEU A 43 4.61 3.41 -19.60
C LEU A 43 3.33 4.23 -19.48
N LYS A 44 2.70 4.28 -18.30
CA LYS A 44 1.51 5.12 -18.07
C LYS A 44 1.82 6.60 -18.21
N MET A 45 2.94 7.06 -17.67
CA MET A 45 3.38 8.46 -17.80
C MET A 45 3.67 8.81 -19.26
N LEU A 46 4.40 7.96 -19.98
CA LEU A 46 4.67 8.16 -21.41
C LEU A 46 3.37 8.20 -22.23
N LYS A 47 2.42 7.30 -21.96
CA LYS A 47 1.09 7.29 -22.60
C LYS A 47 0.31 8.57 -22.29
N LEU A 48 0.37 9.08 -21.07
CA LEU A 48 -0.28 10.33 -20.67
C LEU A 48 0.33 11.53 -21.39
N MET A 49 1.66 11.64 -21.41
CA MET A 49 2.38 12.70 -22.10
C MET A 49 2.11 12.68 -23.61
N SER A 50 2.12 11.50 -24.22
CA SER A 50 1.80 11.33 -25.64
C SER A 50 0.37 11.78 -26.00
N LYS A 51 -0.60 11.58 -25.09
CA LYS A 51 -1.97 12.04 -25.27
C LYS A 51 -2.15 13.55 -25.04
N SER A 52 -1.25 14.19 -24.31
CA SER A 52 -1.35 15.60 -23.95
C SER A 52 -0.71 16.55 -24.97
N HIS A 53 0.04 16.02 -25.95
CA HIS A 53 0.74 16.79 -26.98
C HIS A 53 -0.02 16.85 -28.33
N HIS A 54 -1.31 16.51 -28.34
CA HIS A 54 -2.22 16.64 -29.48
C HIS A 54 -3.44 17.47 -29.10
#